data_AF-A0A1F6E9X5-F1
#
_entry.id   AF-A0A1F6E9X5-F1
#
_cell.length_a   1.000
_cell.length_b   1.000
_cell.length_c   1.000
_cell.angle_alpha   90.00
_cell.angle_beta   90.00
_cell.angle_gamma   90.00
#
_symmetry.space_group_name_H-M   'P 1'
#
loop_
_entity.id
_entity.type
_entity.pdbx_description
1 polymer ?
#
loop_
_entity_poly.entity_id
_entity_poly.type
_entity_poly.pdbx_seq_one_letter_code
_entity_poly.pdbx_strand_id
1 'polypeptide(L)'
;MNTKTEPFDRKSIFVNPRLISNGVKKLLGFLKERARGILYAGTFVSLADYTQSYKLSSLYNSNQDLPTYLNTIFKIAISAGAILAVLRLGYAGYIYMGTDLWGNKEKAKEMIREVFLGIFLLLGVYVILYQINPNILNLKIALTPIPAVAAPGVSVAGPGVSDLDRLDENTARGMLAAAGVQVNHPMCQRVGDTNCTNVGGLSFQAIQKIVALASRCGCGVIRITGGTEYWLHSANTLHRPGGSSVDFSKAYNPDFNRFITNNSLPPIASPNGNRYDMSGVGTFLDETIDGNAPHWHVTF
;
A
#
# COMPACT_ATOMS: atom_id res chain seq x y z
N MET A 1 -19.01 52.76 30.43
CA MET A 1 -19.68 51.45 30.46
C MET A 1 -18.61 50.38 30.35
N ASN A 2 -18.22 49.82 31.50
CA ASN A 2 -17.11 48.86 31.64
C ASN A 2 -17.74 47.52 32.05
N THR A 3 -17.89 46.58 31.12
CA THR A 3 -18.33 45.21 31.43
C THR A 3 -17.10 44.34 31.54
N LYS A 4 -16.67 44.12 32.78
CA LYS A 4 -15.66 43.12 33.17
C LYS A 4 -16.14 41.73 32.75
N THR A 5 -15.33 41.04 31.96
CA THR A 5 -15.45 39.60 31.71
C THR A 5 -14.70 38.86 32.82
N GLU A 6 -15.44 38.16 33.68
CA GLU A 6 -14.84 37.21 34.64
C GLU A 6 -14.60 35.85 33.97
N PRO A 7 -13.50 35.15 34.28
CA PRO A 7 -13.17 33.86 33.69
C PRO A 7 -13.96 32.72 34.36
N PHE A 8 -14.59 31.88 33.53
CA PHE A 8 -15.25 30.66 33.98
C PHE A 8 -14.21 29.62 34.42
N ASP A 9 -14.13 29.40 35.73
CA ASP A 9 -13.36 28.37 36.40
C ASP A 9 -13.73 26.97 35.88
N ARG A 10 -12.81 26.33 35.16
CA ARG A 10 -12.95 24.94 34.69
C ARG A 10 -12.63 24.01 35.85
N LYS A 11 -13.60 23.84 36.76
CA LYS A 11 -13.57 22.77 37.75
C LYS A 11 -13.34 21.44 37.05
N SER A 12 -12.22 20.83 37.40
CA SER A 12 -11.80 19.49 37.09
C SER A 12 -12.90 18.48 37.43
N ILE A 13 -13.51 17.90 36.39
CA ILE A 13 -14.35 16.70 36.51
C ILE A 13 -13.39 15.53 36.79
N PHE A 14 -13.00 15.38 38.06
CA PHE A 14 -12.41 14.14 38.53
C PHE A 14 -13.50 13.08 38.56
N VAL A 15 -13.55 12.25 37.51
CA VAL A 15 -14.37 11.03 37.52
C VAL A 15 -13.80 10.09 38.58
N ASN A 16 -14.56 9.92 39.66
CA ASN A 16 -14.23 9.05 40.77
C ASN A 16 -14.19 7.58 40.30
N PRO A 17 -13.04 6.86 40.35
CA PRO A 17 -12.88 5.56 39.68
C PRO A 17 -13.64 4.39 40.31
N ARG A 18 -14.42 4.63 41.38
CA ARG A 18 -15.15 3.58 42.12
C ARG A 18 -16.60 3.35 41.68
N LEU A 19 -17.11 4.08 40.68
CA LEU A 19 -18.50 3.95 40.21
C LEU A 19 -18.63 3.51 38.74
N ILE A 20 -17.70 2.68 38.27
CA ILE A 20 -17.85 2.04 36.95
C ILE A 20 -18.31 0.61 37.20
N SER A 21 -19.59 0.34 36.92
CA SER A 21 -20.16 -1.00 37.03
C SER A 21 -19.36 -1.99 36.17
N ASN A 22 -19.30 -3.25 36.59
CA ASN A 22 -18.51 -4.28 35.90
C ASN A 22 -18.87 -4.41 34.42
N GLY A 23 -20.11 -4.06 34.03
CA GLY A 23 -20.55 -4.01 32.64
C GLY A 23 -19.87 -2.90 31.82
N VAL A 24 -19.71 -1.70 32.37
CA VAL A 24 -19.05 -0.58 31.68
C VAL A 24 -17.55 -0.79 31.58
N LYS A 25 -16.92 -1.44 32.57
CA LYS A 25 -15.51 -1.87 32.46
C LYS A 25 -15.32 -2.94 31.38
N LYS A 26 -16.27 -3.87 31.24
CA LYS A 26 -16.25 -4.91 30.19
C LYS A 26 -16.49 -4.31 28.82
N LEU A 27 -17.40 -3.34 28.69
CA LEU A 27 -17.65 -2.58 27.45
C LEU A 27 -16.46 -1.70 27.06
N LEU A 28 -15.85 -0.98 28.00
CA LEU A 28 -14.65 -0.18 27.77
C LEU A 28 -13.44 -1.06 27.43
N GLY A 29 -13.32 -2.25 28.04
CA GLY A 29 -12.34 -3.26 27.65
C GLY A 29 -12.57 -3.76 26.22
N PHE A 30 -13.82 -4.06 25.87
CA PHE A 30 -14.19 -4.49 24.51
C PHE A 30 -13.95 -3.40 23.47
N LEU A 31 -14.25 -2.14 23.79
CA LEU A 31 -13.98 -0.98 22.95
C LEU A 31 -12.46 -0.71 22.83
N LYS A 32 -11.69 -0.89 23.90
CA LYS A 32 -10.23 -0.70 23.91
C LYS A 32 -9.48 -1.78 23.13
N GLU A 33 -9.96 -3.02 23.14
CA GLU A 33 -9.43 -4.12 22.31
C GLU A 33 -9.85 -3.99 20.84
N ARG A 34 -11.04 -3.44 20.55
CA ARG A 34 -11.50 -3.19 19.17
C ARG A 34 -10.93 -1.90 18.55
N ALA A 35 -10.57 -0.89 19.36
CA ALA A 35 -10.03 0.39 18.89
C ALA A 35 -8.51 0.37 18.62
N ARG A 36 -7.80 -0.65 19.08
CA ARG A 36 -6.34 -0.79 18.86
C ARG A 36 -5.94 -1.21 17.43
N GLY A 37 -6.90 -1.48 16.57
CA GLY A 37 -6.67 -1.88 15.17
C GLY A 37 -6.85 -0.77 14.13
N ILE A 38 -7.06 0.50 14.52
CA ILE A 38 -7.20 1.61 13.57
C ILE A 38 -5.84 2.30 13.42
N LEU A 39 -4.89 1.59 12.82
CA LEU A 39 -3.70 2.20 12.23
C LEU A 39 -3.70 1.86 10.74
N TYR A 40 -3.69 2.92 9.95
CA TYR A 40 -3.83 2.95 8.51
C TYR A 40 -2.72 2.14 7.82
N ALA A 41 -3.04 0.90 7.45
CA ALA A 41 -2.57 0.29 6.22
C ALA A 41 -3.82 0.12 5.33
N GLY A 42 -3.68 0.19 4.01
CA GLY A 42 -4.78 0.11 3.05
C GLY A 42 -5.49 -1.26 2.97
N THR A 43 -5.71 -1.90 4.11
CA THR A 43 -6.43 -3.17 4.24
C THR A 43 -7.93 -2.89 4.28
N PHE A 44 -8.65 -3.48 3.33
CA PHE A 44 -10.10 -3.55 3.30
C PHE A 44 -10.62 -4.17 4.61
N VAL A 45 -11.17 -3.35 5.50
CA VAL A 45 -11.91 -3.83 6.68
C VAL A 45 -13.21 -4.45 6.19
N SER A 46 -13.37 -5.76 6.41
CA SER A 46 -14.65 -6.43 6.14
C SER A 46 -15.68 -5.97 7.17
N LEU A 47 -16.87 -5.60 6.70
CA LEU A 47 -18.01 -5.24 7.57
C LEU A 47 -18.59 -6.44 8.33
N ALA A 48 -18.26 -7.68 7.92
CA ALA A 48 -18.77 -8.92 8.48
C ALA A 48 -17.62 -9.86 8.92
N ASP A 49 -17.92 -10.70 9.91
CA ASP A 49 -17.03 -11.77 10.37
C ASP A 49 -17.05 -12.94 9.37
N TYR A 50 -15.89 -13.21 8.76
CA TYR A 50 -15.71 -14.27 7.76
C TYR A 50 -14.86 -15.44 8.30
N THR A 51 -14.48 -15.41 9.59
CA THR A 51 -13.51 -16.34 10.21
C THR A 51 -13.96 -17.81 10.20
N GLN A 52 -15.25 -18.08 10.01
CA GLN A 52 -15.80 -19.44 10.02
C GLN A 52 -15.80 -20.16 8.66
N SER A 53 -15.44 -19.48 7.56
CA SER A 53 -15.45 -20.10 6.24
C SER A 53 -14.10 -19.96 5.57
N TYR A 54 -13.46 -21.10 5.28
CA TYR A 54 -12.16 -21.16 4.60
C TYR A 54 -12.19 -20.48 3.21
N LYS A 55 -13.33 -20.50 2.51
CA LYS A 55 -13.50 -19.83 1.21
C LYS A 55 -13.65 -18.31 1.33
N LEU A 56 -14.39 -17.84 2.34
CA LEU A 56 -14.57 -16.40 2.58
C LEU A 56 -13.32 -15.79 3.22
N SER A 57 -12.63 -16.54 4.08
CA SER A 57 -11.31 -16.19 4.61
C SER A 57 -10.25 -16.08 3.52
N SER A 58 -10.32 -16.93 2.48
CA SER A 58 -9.46 -16.81 1.30
C SER A 58 -9.76 -15.58 0.43
N LEU A 59 -10.97 -15.00 0.50
CA LEU A 59 -11.34 -13.78 -0.24
C LEU A 59 -10.84 -12.50 0.44
N TYR A 60 -10.81 -12.49 1.77
CA TYR A 60 -10.50 -11.29 2.58
C TYR A 60 -9.10 -11.32 3.21
N ASN A 61 -8.27 -12.30 2.84
CA ASN A 61 -6.92 -12.40 3.35
C ASN A 61 -6.12 -11.13 2.99
N SER A 62 -5.56 -10.47 4.00
CA SER A 62 -4.89 -9.16 3.92
C SER A 62 -3.68 -9.11 2.98
N ASN A 63 -3.22 -10.27 2.50
CA ASN A 63 -2.07 -10.45 1.60
C ASN A 63 -2.48 -10.69 0.14
N GLN A 64 -3.75 -10.49 -0.24
CA GLN A 64 -4.23 -10.74 -1.60
C GLN A 64 -4.24 -9.46 -2.44
N ASP A 65 -3.61 -9.52 -3.62
CA ASP A 65 -3.65 -8.43 -4.59
C ASP A 65 -5.08 -8.20 -5.12
N LEU A 66 -5.41 -6.96 -5.46
CA LEU A 66 -6.68 -6.57 -6.11
C LEU A 66 -7.10 -7.46 -7.30
N PRO A 67 -6.19 -7.87 -8.22
CA PRO A 67 -6.52 -8.76 -9.34
C PRO A 67 -7.00 -10.13 -8.87
N THR A 68 -6.39 -10.68 -7.80
CA THR A 68 -6.75 -11.98 -7.24
C THR A 68 -8.10 -11.93 -6.54
N TYR A 69 -8.38 -10.84 -5.81
CA TYR A 69 -9.70 -10.59 -5.22
C TYR A 69 -10.80 -10.52 -6.30
N LEU A 70 -10.60 -9.69 -7.33
CA LEU A 70 -11.56 -9.54 -8.43
C LEU A 70 -11.77 -10.86 -9.18
N ASN A 71 -10.70 -11.58 -9.52
CA ASN A 71 -10.79 -12.88 -10.19
C ASN A 71 -11.62 -13.88 -9.37
N THR A 72 -11.44 -13.89 -8.04
CA THR A 72 -12.15 -14.82 -7.17
C THR A 72 -13.63 -14.46 -7.03
N ILE A 73 -13.99 -13.18 -6.88
CA ILE A 73 -15.40 -12.78 -6.80
C ILE A 73 -16.13 -13.00 -8.14
N PHE A 74 -15.46 -12.76 -9.28
CA PHE A 74 -16.00 -13.08 -10.61
C PHE A 74 -16.26 -14.58 -10.79
N LYS A 75 -15.34 -15.45 -10.35
CA LYS A 75 -15.55 -16.92 -10.37
C LYS A 75 -16.74 -17.35 -9.53
N ILE A 76 -16.90 -16.75 -8.34
CA ILE A 76 -18.05 -17.03 -7.47
C ILE A 76 -19.35 -16.58 -8.14
N ALA A 77 -19.38 -15.37 -8.69
CA ALA A 77 -20.56 -14.84 -9.39
C ALA A 77 -20.96 -15.72 -10.59
N ILE A 78 -20.01 -16.14 -11.42
CA ILE A 78 -20.28 -17.02 -12.57
C ILE A 78 -20.76 -18.40 -12.09
N SER A 79 -20.16 -18.97 -11.04
CA SER A 79 -20.59 -20.26 -10.48
C SER A 79 -22.01 -20.21 -9.90
N ALA A 80 -22.34 -19.15 -9.17
CA ALA A 80 -23.68 -18.94 -8.63
C ALA A 80 -24.70 -18.71 -9.76
N GLY A 81 -24.35 -17.91 -10.77
CA GLY A 81 -25.16 -17.70 -11.96
C GLY A 81 -25.44 -18.98 -12.74
N ALA A 82 -24.44 -19.85 -12.90
CA ALA A 82 -24.60 -21.14 -13.57
C ALA A 82 -25.57 -22.07 -12.83
N ILE A 83 -25.49 -22.12 -11.49
CA ILE A 83 -26.41 -22.91 -10.66
C ILE A 83 -27.84 -22.38 -10.82
N LEU A 84 -28.03 -21.06 -10.74
CA LEU A 84 -29.35 -20.42 -10.92
C LEU A 84 -29.91 -20.65 -12.32
N ALA A 85 -29.07 -20.65 -13.36
CA ALA A 85 -29.49 -20.94 -14.73
C ALA A 85 -30.03 -22.37 -14.86
N VAL A 86 -29.33 -23.36 -14.29
CA VAL A 86 -29.78 -24.76 -14.28
C VAL A 86 -31.09 -24.92 -13.51
N LEU A 87 -31.24 -24.27 -12.36
CA LEU A 87 -32.49 -24.30 -11.59
C LEU A 87 -33.66 -23.69 -12.37
N ARG A 88 -33.44 -22.57 -13.07
CA ARG A 88 -34.48 -21.92 -13.88
C ARG A 88 -34.86 -22.75 -15.11
N LEU A 89 -33.90 -23.43 -15.75
CA LEU A 89 -34.18 -24.38 -16.82
C LEU A 89 -34.96 -25.60 -16.32
N GLY A 90 -34.59 -26.14 -15.15
CA GLY A 90 -35.33 -27.24 -14.52
C GLY A 90 -36.78 -26.85 -14.20
N TYR A 91 -36.97 -25.65 -13.64
CA TYR A 91 -38.31 -25.11 -13.37
C TYR A 91 -39.12 -24.89 -14.66
N ALA A 92 -38.50 -24.35 -15.71
CA ALA A 92 -39.16 -24.19 -17.00
C ALA A 92 -39.54 -25.53 -17.63
N GLY A 93 -38.67 -26.55 -17.53
CA GLY A 93 -38.96 -27.92 -17.98
C GLY A 93 -40.13 -28.55 -17.23
N TYR A 94 -40.19 -28.37 -15.91
CA TYR A 94 -41.31 -28.82 -15.09
C TYR A 94 -42.63 -28.17 -15.52
N ILE A 95 -42.65 -26.85 -15.72
CA ILE A 95 -43.86 -26.14 -16.15
C ILE A 95 -44.28 -26.53 -17.57
N TYR A 96 -43.32 -26.79 -18.46
CA TYR A 96 -43.59 -27.22 -19.83
C TYR A 96 -44.27 -28.59 -19.90
N MET A 97 -43.83 -29.53 -19.07
CA MET A 97 -44.35 -30.91 -19.05
C MET A 97 -45.61 -31.08 -18.18
N GLY A 98 -45.70 -30.34 -17.07
CA GLY A 98 -46.72 -30.54 -16.04
C GLY A 98 -47.99 -29.72 -16.19
N THR A 99 -48.15 -28.91 -17.24
CA THR A 99 -49.32 -28.03 -17.39
C THR A 99 -50.00 -28.18 -18.76
N ASP A 100 -51.33 -28.36 -18.77
CA ASP A 100 -52.13 -28.41 -20.01
C ASP A 100 -52.64 -27.03 -20.46
N LEU A 101 -52.41 -26.00 -19.65
CA LEU A 101 -52.79 -24.63 -19.95
C LEU A 101 -51.82 -24.03 -20.98
N TRP A 102 -52.36 -23.62 -22.14
CA TRP A 102 -51.60 -23.04 -23.25
C TRP A 102 -50.66 -21.90 -22.83
N GLY A 103 -51.13 -20.99 -21.96
CA GLY A 103 -50.33 -19.85 -21.48
C GLY A 103 -49.11 -20.25 -20.63
N ASN A 104 -49.17 -21.37 -19.91
CA ASN A 104 -48.04 -21.85 -19.10
C ASN A 104 -46.94 -22.47 -19.98
N LYS A 105 -47.32 -23.10 -21.10
CA LYS A 105 -46.36 -23.60 -22.11
C LYS A 105 -45.63 -22.45 -22.80
N GLU A 106 -46.34 -21.36 -23.09
CA GLU A 106 -45.76 -20.15 -23.65
C GLU A 106 -44.78 -19.50 -22.67
N LYS A 107 -45.17 -19.35 -21.40
CA LYS A 107 -44.32 -18.87 -20.32
C LYS A 107 -43.07 -19.73 -20.11
N ALA A 108 -43.18 -21.05 -20.23
CA ALA A 108 -42.02 -21.95 -20.15
C ALA A 108 -41.03 -21.73 -21.30
N LYS A 109 -41.53 -21.55 -22.53
CA LYS A 109 -40.70 -21.22 -23.70
C LYS A 109 -40.03 -19.86 -23.56
N GLU A 110 -40.73 -18.87 -23.00
CA GLU A 110 -40.18 -17.56 -22.69
C GLU A 110 -39.02 -17.67 -21.69
N MET A 111 -39.20 -18.38 -20.57
CA MET A 111 -38.12 -18.61 -19.59
C MET A 111 -36.90 -19.31 -20.21
N ILE A 112 -37.11 -20.28 -21.10
CA ILE A 112 -36.02 -20.95 -21.82
C ILE A 112 -35.29 -19.95 -22.73
N ARG A 113 -36.03 -19.13 -23.49
CA ARG A 113 -35.45 -18.10 -24.35
C ARG A 113 -34.63 -17.09 -23.57
N GLU A 114 -35.12 -16.62 -22.42
CA GLU A 114 -34.39 -15.70 -21.55
C GLU A 114 -33.05 -16.29 -21.07
N VAL A 115 -33.04 -17.57 -20.66
CA VAL A 115 -31.80 -18.24 -20.22
C VAL A 115 -30.82 -18.37 -21.37
N PHE A 116 -31.27 -18.79 -22.55
CA PHE A 116 -30.40 -18.87 -23.72
C PHE A 116 -29.89 -17.51 -24.16
N LEU A 117 -30.72 -16.47 -24.12
CA LEU A 117 -30.32 -15.10 -24.43
C LEU A 117 -29.22 -14.64 -23.46
N GLY A 118 -29.33 -14.93 -22.17
CA GLY A 118 -28.28 -14.66 -21.18
C GLY A 118 -26.97 -15.40 -21.46
N ILE A 119 -27.03 -16.67 -21.84
CA ILE A 119 -25.84 -17.47 -22.21
C ILE A 119 -25.20 -16.93 -23.49
N PHE A 120 -26.01 -16.60 -24.52
CA PHE A 120 -25.51 -16.00 -25.76
C PHE A 120 -24.92 -14.62 -25.54
N LEU A 121 -25.48 -13.82 -24.63
CA LEU A 121 -24.93 -12.52 -24.26
C LEU A 121 -23.57 -12.68 -23.58
N LEU A 122 -23.45 -13.63 -22.64
CA LEU A 122 -22.17 -13.93 -21.98
C LEU A 122 -21.12 -14.41 -22.99
N LEU A 123 -21.51 -15.29 -23.90
CA LEU A 123 -20.64 -15.77 -24.99
C LEU A 123 -20.27 -14.65 -25.96
N GLY A 124 -21.20 -13.75 -26.29
CA GLY A 124 -20.94 -12.58 -27.10
C GLY A 124 -19.92 -11.62 -26.47
N VAL A 125 -20.07 -11.34 -25.18
CA VAL A 125 -19.10 -10.55 -24.41
C VAL A 125 -17.73 -11.23 -24.39
N TYR A 126 -17.69 -12.55 -24.18
CA TYR A 126 -16.44 -13.32 -24.24
C TYR A 126 -15.74 -13.19 -25.61
N VAL A 127 -16.48 -13.38 -26.70
CA VAL A 127 -15.93 -13.29 -28.07
C VAL A 127 -15.41 -11.88 -28.37
N ILE A 128 -16.16 -10.84 -28.01
CA ILE A 128 -15.74 -9.45 -28.22
C ILE A 128 -14.46 -9.15 -27.43
N LEU A 129 -14.42 -9.52 -26.14
CA LEU A 129 -13.24 -9.33 -25.30
C LEU A 129 -12.03 -10.11 -25.82
N TYR A 130 -12.25 -11.35 -26.28
CA TYR A 130 -11.20 -12.21 -26.85
C TYR A 130 -10.59 -11.60 -28.12
N GLN A 131 -11.42 -11.03 -29.00
CA GLN A 131 -10.94 -10.41 -30.26
C GLN A 131 -10.23 -9.09 -30.04
N ILE A 132 -10.63 -8.28 -29.05
CA ILE A 132 -9.95 -7.01 -28.75
C ILE A 132 -8.62 -7.29 -28.06
N ASN A 133 -8.62 -8.08 -27.00
CA ASN A 133 -7.41 -8.49 -26.29
C ASN A 133 -7.70 -9.69 -25.36
N PRO A 134 -7.15 -10.89 -25.64
CA PRO A 134 -7.39 -12.07 -24.82
C PRO A 134 -6.82 -11.94 -23.39
N ASN A 135 -5.97 -10.94 -23.14
CA ASN A 135 -5.47 -10.62 -21.80
C ASN A 135 -6.49 -9.88 -20.94
N ILE A 136 -7.63 -9.40 -21.45
CA ILE A 136 -8.67 -8.80 -20.61
C ILE A 136 -9.47 -9.90 -19.88
N LEU A 137 -9.62 -11.06 -20.51
CA LEU A 137 -10.27 -12.24 -19.93
C LEU A 137 -9.42 -12.90 -18.85
N ASN A 138 -8.10 -12.77 -18.96
CA ASN A 138 -7.19 -13.06 -17.89
C ASN A 138 -7.08 -11.81 -17.02
N LEU A 139 -7.82 -11.74 -15.91
CA LEU A 139 -7.62 -10.72 -14.86
C LEU A 139 -6.25 -10.88 -14.17
N LYS A 140 -5.17 -10.89 -14.94
CA LYS A 140 -3.83 -10.48 -14.56
C LYS A 140 -3.81 -8.98 -14.77
N ILE A 141 -4.55 -8.26 -13.92
CA ILE A 141 -4.28 -6.85 -13.76
C ILE A 141 -2.89 -6.81 -13.13
N ALA A 142 -1.85 -6.78 -13.96
CA ALA A 142 -0.60 -6.22 -13.55
C ALA A 142 -0.92 -4.74 -13.34
N LEU A 143 -1.48 -4.41 -12.17
CA LEU A 143 -0.93 -3.29 -11.45
C LEU A 143 0.52 -3.73 -11.37
N THR A 144 1.36 -3.25 -12.28
CA THR A 144 2.76 -3.10 -11.93
C THR A 144 2.64 -2.40 -10.58
N PRO A 145 2.99 -3.07 -9.47
CA PRO A 145 3.43 -2.29 -8.35
C PRO A 145 4.40 -1.30 -9.00
N ILE A 146 4.28 0.01 -8.75
CA ILE A 146 5.48 0.84 -8.86
C ILE A 146 6.52 -0.01 -8.17
N PRO A 147 7.52 -0.56 -8.88
CA PRO A 147 8.11 -1.84 -8.52
C PRO A 147 8.37 -1.79 -7.04
N ALA A 148 7.59 -2.57 -6.26
CA ALA A 148 8.09 -3.02 -4.99
C ALA A 148 9.24 -3.86 -5.48
N VAL A 149 10.41 -3.23 -5.52
CA VAL A 149 11.60 -3.93 -5.94
C VAL A 149 11.60 -5.11 -5.01
N ALA A 150 11.52 -6.29 -5.62
CA ALA A 150 11.97 -7.47 -4.97
C ALA A 150 13.41 -7.11 -4.61
N ALA A 151 13.59 -6.54 -3.42
CA ALA A 151 14.78 -6.75 -2.64
C ALA A 151 15.01 -8.25 -2.82
N PRO A 152 16.16 -8.65 -3.37
CA PRO A 152 16.42 -10.05 -3.66
C PRO A 152 15.93 -10.85 -2.47
N GLY A 153 15.09 -11.85 -2.74
CA GLY A 153 14.49 -12.70 -1.72
C GLY A 153 15.58 -13.38 -0.92
N VAL A 154 16.11 -12.67 0.07
CA VAL A 154 16.92 -13.19 1.14
C VAL A 154 15.89 -13.68 2.14
N SER A 155 15.66 -14.99 2.11
CA SER A 155 15.00 -15.70 3.18
C SER A 155 15.86 -15.53 4.44
N VAL A 156 15.57 -14.50 5.21
CA VAL A 156 16.08 -14.38 6.58
C VAL A 156 15.27 -15.35 7.42
N ALA A 157 15.77 -16.58 7.55
CA ALA A 157 15.48 -17.39 8.72
C ALA A 157 16.15 -16.70 9.92
N GLY A 158 15.43 -15.77 10.56
CA GLY A 158 15.86 -15.03 11.75
C GLY A 158 14.63 -14.55 12.53
N PRO A 159 14.68 -14.53 13.88
CA PRO A 159 13.48 -14.46 14.70
C PRO A 159 12.82 -13.09 14.64
N GLY A 160 11.52 -13.09 14.30
CA GLY A 160 10.53 -12.04 14.55
C GLY A 160 11.02 -10.61 14.70
N VAL A 161 11.06 -9.86 13.59
CA VAL A 161 10.99 -8.39 13.66
C VAL A 161 9.54 -7.96 13.50
N SER A 162 8.90 -7.70 14.63
CA SER A 162 7.57 -7.12 14.73
C SER A 162 7.64 -5.60 14.53
N ASP A 163 7.22 -5.12 13.36
CA ASP A 163 6.51 -3.86 13.04
C ASP A 163 6.80 -2.54 13.82
N LEU A 164 8.00 -2.34 14.38
CA LEU A 164 8.53 -1.03 14.82
C LEU A 164 10.01 -0.87 14.41
N ASP A 165 10.25 -1.22 13.15
CA ASP A 165 11.46 -1.82 12.57
C ASP A 165 12.53 -0.79 12.14
N ARG A 166 13.33 -0.33 13.11
CA ARG A 166 14.58 0.41 12.86
C ARG A 166 15.64 -0.62 12.51
N LEU A 167 16.02 -0.71 11.25
CA LEU A 167 17.03 -1.66 10.81
C LEU A 167 18.39 -1.31 11.40
N ASP A 168 19.16 -2.32 11.83
CA ASP A 168 20.56 -2.11 12.18
C ASP A 168 21.37 -1.68 10.94
N GLU A 169 22.48 -1.00 11.19
CA GLU A 169 23.35 -0.44 10.15
C GLU A 169 23.83 -1.48 9.13
N ASN A 170 24.20 -2.68 9.58
CA ASN A 170 24.74 -3.72 8.70
C ASN A 170 23.64 -4.32 7.83
N THR A 171 22.45 -4.56 8.40
CA THR A 171 21.28 -5.04 7.64
C THR A 171 20.83 -3.99 6.63
N ALA A 172 20.69 -2.72 7.03
CA ALA A 172 20.30 -1.64 6.14
C ALA A 172 21.28 -1.50 4.97
N ARG A 173 22.59 -1.46 5.26
CA ARG A 173 23.64 -1.37 4.25
C ARG A 173 23.68 -2.60 3.34
N GLY A 174 23.45 -3.80 3.87
CA GLY A 174 23.33 -5.03 3.10
C GLY A 174 22.16 -5.01 2.12
N MET A 175 20.97 -4.59 2.57
CA MET A 175 19.79 -4.45 1.72
C MET A 175 19.98 -3.43 0.60
N LEU A 176 20.60 -2.29 0.90
CA LEU A 176 20.91 -1.24 -0.08
C LEU A 176 21.93 -1.74 -1.12
N ALA A 177 23.02 -2.36 -0.67
CA ALA A 177 24.05 -2.87 -1.56
C ALA A 177 23.49 -3.94 -2.53
N ALA A 178 22.60 -4.81 -2.04
CA ALA A 178 21.95 -5.82 -2.87
C ALA A 178 21.05 -5.23 -3.97
N ALA A 179 20.54 -4.01 -3.77
CA ALA A 179 19.75 -3.27 -4.77
C ALA A 179 20.59 -2.37 -5.69
N GLY A 180 21.93 -2.43 -5.59
CA GLY A 180 22.82 -1.56 -6.37
C GLY A 180 22.96 -0.14 -5.80
N VAL A 181 22.62 0.05 -4.51
CA VAL A 181 22.76 1.33 -3.82
C VAL A 181 24.02 1.32 -2.97
N GLN A 182 24.97 2.20 -3.29
CA GLN A 182 26.21 2.36 -2.53
C GLN A 182 26.09 3.48 -1.49
N VAL A 183 26.82 3.36 -0.40
CA VAL A 183 27.00 4.43 0.58
C VAL A 183 28.45 4.93 0.47
N ASN A 184 28.65 6.24 0.39
CA ASN A 184 29.96 6.86 0.16
C ASN A 184 31.00 6.60 1.26
N HIS A 185 30.57 6.45 2.51
CA HIS A 185 31.45 6.30 3.67
C HIS A 185 31.10 5.10 4.56
N PRO A 186 32.03 4.64 5.42
CA PRO A 186 31.74 3.66 6.46
C PRO A 186 30.74 4.19 7.51
N MET A 187 30.26 3.30 8.38
CA MET A 187 29.34 3.65 9.46
C MET A 187 29.97 4.60 10.48
N CYS A 188 29.15 5.49 11.05
CA CYS A 188 29.57 6.37 12.13
C CYS A 188 29.77 5.59 13.43
N GLN A 189 30.81 5.91 14.21
CA GLN A 189 31.07 5.26 15.49
C GLN A 189 30.38 6.00 16.64
N ARG A 190 30.25 7.33 16.53
CA ARG A 190 29.64 8.20 17.54
C ARG A 190 28.84 9.31 16.86
N VAL A 191 27.85 9.83 17.59
CA VAL A 191 27.15 11.07 17.20
C VAL A 191 28.16 12.21 17.19
N GLY A 192 28.25 12.94 16.08
CA GLY A 192 29.21 14.03 15.88
C GLY A 192 30.35 13.73 14.91
N ASP A 193 30.51 12.48 14.47
CA ASP A 193 31.51 12.12 13.46
C ASP A 193 31.19 12.79 12.10
N THR A 194 32.21 13.22 11.36
CA THR A 194 32.06 14.08 10.15
C THR A 194 32.57 13.47 8.83
N ASN A 195 32.98 12.19 8.80
CA ASN A 195 33.45 11.50 7.58
C ASN A 195 32.93 10.06 7.54
N CYS A 196 31.67 9.92 7.86
CA CYS A 196 30.94 8.67 7.93
C CYS A 196 29.55 8.92 7.33
N THR A 197 28.82 7.85 7.05
CA THR A 197 27.43 7.96 6.62
C THR A 197 26.66 6.79 7.20
N ASN A 198 25.63 7.09 7.97
CA ASN A 198 24.87 6.10 8.73
C ASN A 198 23.49 5.88 8.10
N VAL A 199 23.17 4.67 7.67
CA VAL A 199 21.87 4.31 7.08
C VAL A 199 21.01 3.48 8.04
N GLY A 200 21.61 2.99 9.12
CA GLY A 200 20.97 2.30 10.21
C GLY A 200 20.00 3.21 10.94
N GLY A 201 18.87 2.65 11.34
CA GLY A 201 17.78 3.41 11.91
C GLY A 201 16.88 4.11 10.90
N LEU A 202 17.12 3.99 9.60
CA LEU A 202 16.06 4.22 8.62
C LEU A 202 14.92 3.24 8.87
N SER A 203 13.69 3.68 8.61
CA SER A 203 12.54 2.77 8.68
C SER A 203 12.65 1.72 7.57
N PHE A 204 12.14 0.51 7.84
CA PHE A 204 12.04 -0.53 6.81
C PHE A 204 11.34 -0.03 5.54
N GLN A 205 10.31 0.80 5.69
CA GLN A 205 9.60 1.42 4.57
C GLN A 205 10.49 2.37 3.74
N ALA A 206 11.34 3.16 4.38
CA ALA A 206 12.28 4.03 3.67
C ALA A 206 13.30 3.20 2.87
N ILE A 207 13.87 2.15 3.46
CA ILE A 207 14.78 1.24 2.74
C ILE A 207 14.08 0.57 1.55
N GLN A 208 12.85 0.07 1.73
CA GLN A 208 12.07 -0.52 0.64
C GLN A 208 11.80 0.50 -0.49
N LYS A 209 11.52 1.76 -0.17
CA LYS A 209 11.34 2.82 -1.18
C LYS A 209 12.64 3.19 -1.91
N ILE A 210 13.79 3.16 -1.22
CA ILE A 210 15.10 3.39 -1.85
C ILE A 210 15.43 2.24 -2.81
N VAL A 211 15.21 1.02 -2.36
CA VAL A 211 15.37 -0.19 -3.16
C VAL A 211 14.43 -0.15 -4.37
N ALA A 212 13.17 0.27 -4.17
CA ALA A 212 12.19 0.51 -5.22
C ALA A 212 12.65 1.54 -6.27
N LEU A 213 13.18 2.67 -5.80
CA LEU A 213 13.71 3.74 -6.62
C LEU A 213 14.88 3.27 -7.48
N ALA A 214 15.82 2.51 -6.90
CA ALA A 214 17.00 2.03 -7.61
C ALA A 214 16.63 1.18 -8.83
N SER A 215 15.72 0.20 -8.68
CA SER A 215 15.33 -0.61 -9.84
C SER A 215 14.31 0.07 -10.75
N ARG A 216 13.48 1.00 -10.25
CA ARG A 216 12.61 1.81 -11.14
C ARG A 216 13.45 2.69 -12.07
N CYS A 217 14.56 3.22 -11.56
CA CYS A 217 15.51 3.97 -12.37
C CYS A 217 16.19 3.09 -13.42
N GLY A 218 16.63 1.90 -13.01
CA GLY A 218 17.42 1.01 -13.89
C GLY A 218 18.76 1.63 -14.33
N CYS A 219 19.18 2.72 -13.69
CA CYS A 219 20.34 3.53 -14.08
C CYS A 219 21.68 2.99 -13.53
N GLY A 220 21.73 1.74 -13.09
CA GLY A 220 22.91 1.15 -12.46
C GLY A 220 23.09 1.61 -11.02
N VAL A 221 24.32 1.87 -10.61
CA VAL A 221 24.65 2.19 -9.22
C VAL A 221 24.22 3.62 -8.87
N ILE A 222 23.49 3.78 -7.78
CA ILE A 222 23.18 5.08 -7.17
C ILE A 222 23.90 5.18 -5.83
N ARG A 223 24.25 6.40 -5.39
CA ARG A 223 25.08 6.62 -4.20
C ARG A 223 24.40 7.51 -3.17
N ILE A 224 24.24 6.99 -1.96
CA ILE A 224 23.84 7.73 -0.76
C ILE A 224 25.06 8.47 -0.20
N THR A 225 24.85 9.73 0.14
CA THR A 225 25.85 10.62 0.74
C THR A 225 25.49 11.11 2.13
N GLY A 226 24.23 10.93 2.55
CA GLY A 226 23.72 11.34 3.86
C GLY A 226 22.52 10.50 4.27
N GLY A 227 22.47 10.07 5.53
CA GLY A 227 21.42 9.22 6.07
C GLY A 227 20.85 9.73 7.39
N THR A 228 21.04 8.99 8.47
CA THR A 228 20.48 9.27 9.80
C THR A 228 21.39 10.13 10.71
N GLU A 229 22.34 10.83 10.10
CA GLU A 229 23.34 11.68 10.75
C GLU A 229 22.80 13.08 11.08
N TYR A 230 21.81 13.13 11.97
CA TYR A 230 21.05 14.35 12.28
C TYR A 230 21.89 15.52 12.81
N TRP A 231 23.05 15.23 13.40
CA TRP A 231 23.93 16.22 14.00
C TRP A 231 24.63 17.12 12.97
N LEU A 232 24.60 16.76 11.69
CA LEU A 232 25.10 17.58 10.58
C LEU A 232 23.99 18.47 9.96
N HIS A 233 22.78 18.43 10.51
CA HIS A 233 21.62 19.18 10.03
C HIS A 233 20.96 20.01 11.15
N SER A 234 19.97 20.83 10.78
CA SER A 234 19.18 21.61 11.74
C SER A 234 18.38 20.71 12.69
N ALA A 235 18.02 21.23 13.88
CA ALA A 235 17.42 20.46 14.97
C ALA A 235 16.13 19.69 14.64
N ASN A 236 15.44 20.02 13.54
CA ASN A 236 14.19 19.40 13.10
C ASN A 236 14.33 18.59 11.80
N THR A 237 15.56 18.20 11.44
CA THR A 237 15.80 17.39 10.25
C THR A 237 15.11 16.02 10.33
N LEU A 238 14.74 15.50 9.16
CA LEU A 238 14.30 14.12 8.97
C LEU A 238 15.49 13.16 8.74
N HIS A 239 16.73 13.67 8.67
CA HIS A 239 17.99 12.89 8.73
C HIS A 239 18.26 12.34 10.12
N ARG A 240 17.24 11.80 10.78
CA ARG A 240 17.32 11.30 12.13
C ARG A 240 16.95 9.83 12.15
N PRO A 241 17.39 9.10 13.18
CA PRO A 241 16.92 7.77 13.42
C PRO A 241 15.36 7.74 13.36
N GLY A 242 14.78 7.01 12.41
CA GLY A 242 13.34 6.78 12.25
C GLY A 242 12.66 7.79 11.32
N GLY A 243 13.42 8.76 10.83
CA GLY A 243 13.03 9.61 9.73
C GLY A 243 13.07 8.88 8.39
N SER A 244 12.59 9.58 7.37
CA SER A 244 12.44 9.07 6.01
C SER A 244 13.23 9.89 4.98
N SER A 245 14.25 10.63 5.42
CA SER A 245 15.09 11.43 4.53
C SER A 245 16.48 10.86 4.35
N VAL A 246 16.97 10.93 3.11
CA VAL A 246 18.26 10.41 2.66
C VAL A 246 18.78 11.31 1.54
N ASP A 247 20.09 11.57 1.55
CA ASP A 247 20.76 12.37 0.52
C ASP A 247 21.42 11.47 -0.50
N PHE A 248 21.17 11.74 -1.79
CA PHE A 248 21.83 11.05 -2.91
C PHE A 248 22.77 11.98 -3.65
N SER A 249 23.92 11.46 -4.06
CA SER A 249 24.90 12.23 -4.84
C SER A 249 24.36 12.57 -6.23
N LYS A 250 24.33 13.86 -6.59
CA LYS A 250 24.06 14.30 -7.97
C LYS A 250 25.25 14.06 -8.90
N ALA A 251 26.47 14.13 -8.37
CA ALA A 251 27.69 14.01 -9.16
C ALA A 251 28.00 12.57 -9.58
N TYR A 252 27.48 11.57 -8.86
CA TYR A 252 27.86 10.18 -9.06
C TYR A 252 27.24 9.54 -10.32
N ASN A 253 25.96 9.78 -10.58
CA ASN A 253 25.25 9.15 -11.69
C ASN A 253 24.32 10.15 -12.42
N PRO A 254 24.67 10.60 -13.64
CA PRO A 254 23.87 11.57 -14.38
C PRO A 254 22.54 10.99 -14.88
N ASP A 255 22.43 9.68 -15.09
CA ASP A 255 21.20 9.04 -15.54
C ASP A 255 20.15 8.99 -14.41
N PHE A 256 20.60 8.90 -13.16
CA PHE A 256 19.72 9.05 -11.99
C PHE A 256 19.10 10.46 -11.92
N ASN A 257 19.90 11.50 -12.16
CA ASN A 257 19.40 12.88 -12.19
C ASN A 257 18.32 13.05 -13.27
N ARG A 258 18.59 12.52 -14.47
CA ARG A 258 17.67 12.58 -15.61
C ARG A 258 16.39 11.79 -15.34
N PHE A 259 16.50 10.64 -14.68
CA PHE A 259 15.35 9.84 -14.28
C PHE A 259 14.42 10.63 -13.34
N ILE A 260 14.97 11.31 -12.32
CA ILE A 260 14.20 12.14 -11.39
C ILE A 260 13.48 13.26 -12.15
N THR A 261 14.20 14.03 -12.98
CA THR A 261 13.62 15.17 -13.69
C THR A 261 12.55 14.76 -14.71
N ASN A 262 12.69 13.59 -15.34
CA ASN A 262 11.76 13.14 -16.38
C ASN A 262 10.51 12.43 -15.84
N ASN A 263 10.57 11.87 -14.63
CA ASN A 263 9.47 11.09 -14.03
C ASN A 263 8.73 11.84 -12.91
N SER A 264 9.11 13.08 -12.64
CA SER A 264 8.49 13.93 -11.64
C SER A 264 7.50 14.90 -12.28
N LEU A 265 6.59 15.41 -11.45
CA LEU A 265 5.78 16.57 -11.81
C LEU A 265 6.67 17.79 -12.11
N PRO A 266 6.15 18.80 -12.83
CA PRO A 266 6.88 20.04 -13.07
C PRO A 266 7.48 20.61 -11.78
N PRO A 267 8.75 21.05 -11.81
CA PRO A 267 9.44 21.45 -10.59
C PRO A 267 8.80 22.66 -9.94
N ILE A 268 8.76 22.64 -8.61
CA ILE A 268 8.31 23.75 -7.78
C ILE A 268 9.54 24.43 -7.18
N ALA A 269 9.71 25.72 -7.44
CA ALA A 269 10.81 26.49 -6.86
C ALA A 269 10.66 26.58 -5.33
N SER A 270 11.74 26.32 -4.59
CA SER A 270 11.84 26.40 -3.14
C SER A 270 13.07 27.24 -2.76
N PRO A 271 13.15 27.85 -1.56
CA PRO A 271 14.31 28.64 -1.14
C PRO A 271 15.65 27.92 -1.25
N ASN A 272 15.65 26.60 -1.10
CA ASN A 272 16.85 25.76 -1.12
C ASN A 272 17.09 25.04 -2.46
N GLY A 273 16.27 25.33 -3.49
CA GLY A 273 16.40 24.75 -4.83
C GLY A 273 15.07 24.26 -5.41
N ASN A 274 15.14 23.49 -6.49
CA ASN A 274 13.93 23.01 -7.18
C ASN A 274 13.44 21.70 -6.57
N ARG A 275 12.15 21.63 -6.24
CA ARG A 275 11.49 20.43 -5.73
C ARG A 275 10.81 19.67 -6.86
N TYR A 276 11.06 18.37 -6.92
CA TYR A 276 10.48 17.42 -7.87
C TYR A 276 9.68 16.38 -7.10
N ASP A 277 8.37 16.30 -7.36
CA ASP A 277 7.52 15.29 -6.74
C ASP A 277 7.29 14.13 -7.69
N MET A 278 7.70 12.93 -7.27
CA MET A 278 7.48 11.70 -8.02
C MET A 278 6.36 10.90 -7.35
N SER A 279 5.22 10.82 -8.04
CA SER A 279 4.05 10.11 -7.54
C SER A 279 4.39 8.66 -7.15
N GLY A 280 4.04 8.31 -5.91
CA GLY A 280 4.25 6.99 -5.32
C GLY A 280 5.71 6.66 -4.93
N VAL A 281 6.64 7.61 -5.03
CA VAL A 281 8.04 7.41 -4.61
C VAL A 281 8.37 8.36 -3.46
N GLY A 282 8.33 9.67 -3.70
CA GLY A 282 8.73 10.67 -2.72
C GLY A 282 9.00 12.02 -3.35
N THR A 283 9.50 12.93 -2.54
CA THR A 283 9.87 14.29 -2.93
C THR A 283 11.39 14.42 -2.98
N PHE A 284 11.89 14.99 -4.07
CA PHE A 284 13.31 15.20 -4.34
C PHE A 284 13.57 16.70 -4.38
N LEU A 285 14.35 17.21 -3.43
CA LEU A 285 14.80 18.59 -3.45
C LEU A 285 16.21 18.65 -4.03
N ASP A 286 16.38 19.43 -5.09
CA ASP A 286 17.69 19.75 -5.66
C ASP A 286 18.41 20.75 -4.75
N GLU A 287 19.07 20.26 -3.72
CA GLU A 287 19.71 21.11 -2.73
C GLU A 287 21.14 21.46 -3.18
N THR A 288 21.34 22.73 -3.50
CA THR A 288 22.66 23.30 -3.80
C THR A 288 22.99 24.33 -2.73
N ILE A 289 23.62 23.87 -1.65
CA ILE A 289 24.09 24.72 -0.54
C ILE A 289 25.59 25.00 -0.73
N ASP A 290 25.99 26.26 -0.55
CA ASP A 290 27.40 26.66 -0.55
C ASP A 290 28.20 25.86 0.50
N GLY A 291 29.26 25.18 0.03
CA GLY A 291 30.14 24.37 0.87
C GLY A 291 29.78 22.88 0.96
N ASN A 292 28.63 22.46 0.42
CA ASN A 292 28.26 21.05 0.29
C ASN A 292 28.27 20.60 -1.17
N ALA A 293 28.63 19.33 -1.40
CA ALA A 293 28.51 18.75 -2.72
C ALA A 293 27.02 18.73 -3.16
N PRO A 294 26.71 19.04 -4.44
CA PRO A 294 25.34 18.97 -4.93
C PRO A 294 24.73 17.58 -4.70
N HIS A 295 23.57 17.54 -4.07
CA HIS A 295 22.88 16.31 -3.71
C HIS A 295 21.37 16.46 -3.89
N TRP A 296 20.70 15.32 -4.01
CA TRP A 296 19.26 15.23 -3.91
C TRP A 296 18.91 14.96 -2.45
N HIS A 297 18.25 15.92 -1.81
CA HIS A 297 17.63 15.70 -0.52
C HIS A 297 16.27 15.03 -0.75
N VAL A 298 16.16 13.74 -0.43
CA VAL A 298 14.96 12.93 -0.73
C VAL A 298 14.20 12.68 0.55
N THR A 299 12.89 12.90 0.50
CA THR A 299 11.97 12.55 1.59
C THR A 299 10.92 11.57 1.09
N PHE A 300 10.85 10.41 1.74
CA PHE A 300 9.93 9.31 1.44
C PHE A 300 8.66 9.34 2.28
#